data_AF-A0A8S3DWG0-F1
#
_entry.id   AF-A0A8S3DWG0-F1
#
_cell.length_a   1.000
_cell.length_b   1.000
_cell.length_c   1.000
_cell.angle_alpha   90.00
_cell.angle_beta   90.00
_cell.angle_gamma   90.00
#
_symmetry.space_group_name_H-M   'P 1'
#
loop_
_entity.id
_entity.type
_entity.pdbx_description
1 polymer ?
#
loop_
_entity_poly.entity_id
_entity_poly.type
_entity_poly.pdbx_seq_one_letter_code
_entity_poly.pdbx_strand_id
1 'polypeptide(L)'
;YGSPLMAYRLANYTIQAMLYLNMNEFTKPEREQQLGVMLWPEWHYGVLLLYSGHLAINHLIASENFDISLANQLLDQGVTSKDKTDISKNYRLHLHCWHGSDPFSKFEFKAGKYNKTELSTLASDTSASGYAMRMALESKLMTLEQLKHKLLNITK
;
A
#
# COMPACT_ATOMS: atom_id res chain seq x y z
N TYR A 1 12.58 -11.35 -1.53
CA TYR A 1 11.69 -12.23 -2.30
C TYR A 1 12.17 -13.66 -2.12
N GLY A 2 11.25 -14.63 -1.92
CA GLY A 2 11.64 -16.04 -1.71
C GLY A 2 11.96 -16.81 -3.00
N SER A 3 12.11 -18.13 -2.91
CA SER A 3 12.53 -18.96 -4.06
C SER A 3 11.50 -18.97 -5.21
N PRO A 4 11.92 -19.25 -6.45
CA PRO A 4 10.98 -19.38 -7.58
C PRO A 4 9.88 -20.43 -7.34
N LEU A 5 10.23 -21.54 -6.69
CA LEU A 5 9.26 -22.57 -6.30
C LEU A 5 8.21 -22.04 -5.32
N MET A 6 8.62 -21.22 -4.36
CA MET A 6 7.72 -20.58 -3.40
C MET A 6 6.76 -19.61 -4.10
N ALA A 7 7.27 -18.78 -5.02
CA ALA A 7 6.45 -17.87 -5.80
C ALA A 7 5.42 -18.61 -6.67
N TYR A 8 5.83 -19.70 -7.31
CA TYR A 8 4.94 -20.57 -8.08
C TYR A 8 3.82 -21.17 -7.22
N ARG A 9 4.17 -21.74 -6.05
CA ARG A 9 3.20 -22.31 -5.12
C ARG A 9 2.21 -21.26 -4.63
N LEU A 10 2.70 -20.08 -4.24
CA LEU A 10 1.86 -19.00 -3.76
C LEU A 10 0.85 -18.56 -4.84
N ALA A 11 1.30 -18.39 -6.08
CA ALA A 11 0.42 -18.07 -7.20
C ALA A 11 -0.63 -19.17 -7.42
N ASN A 12 -0.23 -20.44 -7.39
CA ASN A 12 -1.15 -21.57 -7.57
C ASN A 12 -2.23 -21.62 -6.48
N TYR A 13 -1.86 -21.51 -5.21
CA TYR A 13 -2.83 -21.49 -4.10
C TYR A 13 -3.74 -20.26 -4.13
N THR A 14 -3.21 -19.11 -4.57
CA THR A 14 -4.01 -17.90 -4.77
C THR A 14 -5.12 -18.16 -5.79
N ILE A 15 -4.80 -18.71 -6.96
CA ILE A 15 -5.80 -19.04 -7.97
C ILE A 15 -6.81 -20.08 -7.47
N GLN A 16 -6.36 -21.11 -6.76
CA GLN A 16 -7.27 -22.12 -6.19
C GLN A 16 -8.26 -21.51 -5.19
N ALA A 17 -7.78 -20.65 -4.29
CA ALA A 17 -8.64 -19.96 -3.34
C ALA A 17 -9.60 -18.99 -4.06
N MET A 18 -9.17 -18.29 -5.11
CA MET A 18 -10.04 -17.42 -5.90
C MET A 18 -11.19 -18.20 -6.53
N LEU A 19 -10.88 -19.34 -7.16
CA LEU A 19 -11.87 -20.22 -7.76
C LEU A 19 -12.87 -20.74 -6.72
N TYR A 20 -12.37 -21.18 -5.57
CA TYR A 20 -13.24 -21.65 -4.48
C TYR A 20 -14.20 -20.55 -4.02
N LEU A 21 -13.70 -19.36 -3.70
CA LEU A 21 -14.53 -18.24 -3.24
C LEU A 21 -15.56 -17.84 -4.30
N ASN A 22 -15.15 -17.75 -5.56
CA ASN A 22 -16.03 -17.46 -6.69
C ASN A 22 -17.18 -18.47 -6.82
N MET A 23 -16.90 -19.76 -6.61
CA MET A 23 -17.89 -20.83 -6.76
C MET A 23 -18.81 -20.97 -5.54
N ASN A 24 -18.34 -20.65 -4.34
CA ASN A 24 -19.02 -21.04 -3.09
C ASN A 24 -19.53 -19.86 -2.25
N GLU A 25 -18.83 -18.72 -2.23
CA GLU A 25 -19.12 -17.63 -1.27
C GLU A 25 -20.03 -16.54 -1.82
N PHE A 26 -20.15 -16.42 -3.15
CA PHE A 26 -21.15 -15.56 -3.78
C PHE A 26 -22.47 -16.30 -3.92
N THR A 27 -23.60 -15.63 -3.77
CA THR A 27 -24.92 -16.22 -3.96
C THR A 27 -25.14 -16.63 -5.43
N LYS A 28 -26.03 -17.60 -5.68
CA LYS A 28 -26.33 -18.08 -7.04
C LYS A 28 -26.71 -16.94 -8.02
N PRO A 29 -27.56 -15.96 -7.66
CA PRO A 29 -27.87 -14.83 -8.54
C PRO A 29 -26.65 -13.96 -8.88
N GLU A 30 -25.71 -13.81 -7.94
CA GLU A 30 -24.45 -13.09 -8.16
C GLU A 30 -23.55 -13.84 -9.16
N ARG A 31 -23.43 -15.16 -9.01
CA ARG A 31 -22.60 -16.01 -9.89
C ARG A 31 -23.16 -16.14 -11.31
N GLU A 32 -24.49 -16.17 -11.45
CA GLU A 32 -25.18 -16.30 -12.74
C GLU A 32 -25.39 -14.94 -13.45
N GLN A 33 -24.78 -13.87 -12.94
CA GLN A 33 -24.87 -12.51 -13.48
C GLN A 33 -26.32 -11.96 -13.56
N GLN A 34 -27.25 -12.54 -12.79
CA GLN A 34 -28.68 -12.22 -12.84
C GLN A 34 -29.02 -10.84 -12.27
N LEU A 35 -28.10 -10.26 -11.51
CA LEU A 35 -28.26 -8.95 -10.88
C LEU A 35 -27.78 -7.80 -11.78
N GLY A 36 -27.18 -8.08 -12.95
CA GLY A 36 -26.83 -7.07 -13.96
C GLY A 36 -26.05 -5.89 -13.38
N VAL A 37 -26.56 -4.67 -13.56
CA VAL A 37 -25.93 -3.43 -13.03
C VAL A 37 -25.98 -3.28 -11.50
N MET A 38 -26.77 -4.12 -10.79
CA MET A 38 -26.74 -4.18 -9.32
C MET A 38 -25.52 -4.93 -8.81
N LEU A 39 -24.92 -5.78 -9.64
CA LEU A 39 -23.52 -6.18 -9.47
C LEU A 39 -22.68 -5.11 -10.12
N TRP A 40 -21.70 -4.54 -9.41
CA TRP A 40 -20.61 -3.91 -10.14
C TRP A 40 -19.94 -5.01 -10.99
N PRO A 41 -19.79 -4.84 -12.31
CA PRO A 41 -19.32 -5.93 -13.15
C PRO A 41 -17.83 -6.17 -12.86
N GLU A 42 -17.50 -7.39 -12.42
CA GLU A 42 -16.14 -7.96 -12.38
C GLU A 42 -15.12 -7.41 -11.35
N TRP A 43 -15.44 -6.36 -10.57
CA TRP A 43 -14.53 -5.90 -9.48
C TRP A 43 -14.19 -7.01 -8.48
N HIS A 44 -15.11 -7.96 -8.29
CA HIS A 44 -14.93 -9.06 -7.36
C HIS A 44 -13.72 -9.91 -7.72
N TYR A 45 -13.32 -10.05 -8.99
CA TYR A 45 -12.09 -10.79 -9.34
C TYR A 45 -10.82 -10.12 -8.82
N GLY A 46 -10.73 -8.79 -8.92
CA GLY A 46 -9.62 -8.04 -8.34
C GLY A 46 -9.58 -8.15 -6.82
N VAL A 47 -10.75 -8.14 -6.18
CA VAL A 47 -10.86 -8.32 -4.72
C VAL A 47 -10.54 -9.74 -4.29
N LEU A 48 -11.06 -10.74 -5.01
CA LEU A 48 -10.72 -12.15 -4.81
C LEU A 48 -9.21 -12.36 -4.92
N LEU A 49 -8.55 -11.77 -5.92
CA LEU A 49 -7.09 -11.86 -6.05
C LEU A 49 -6.35 -11.39 -4.79
N LEU A 50 -6.78 -10.26 -4.21
CA LEU A 50 -6.17 -9.71 -2.99
C LEU A 50 -6.44 -10.61 -1.77
N TYR A 51 -7.69 -11.02 -1.55
CA TYR A 51 -8.06 -11.87 -0.41
C TYR A 51 -7.45 -13.27 -0.51
N SER A 52 -7.53 -13.89 -1.68
CA SER A 52 -6.97 -15.21 -1.93
C SER A 52 -5.46 -15.22 -1.83
N GLY A 53 -4.78 -14.13 -2.20
CA GLY A 53 -3.35 -13.97 -1.98
C GLY A 53 -3.00 -14.05 -0.50
N HIS A 54 -3.73 -13.35 0.37
CA HIS A 54 -3.55 -13.43 1.82
C HIS A 54 -3.85 -14.82 2.38
N LEU A 55 -4.92 -15.48 1.92
CA LEU A 55 -5.24 -16.85 2.34
C LEU A 55 -4.14 -17.84 1.94
N ALA A 56 -3.62 -17.73 0.73
CA ALA A 56 -2.54 -18.57 0.23
C ALA A 56 -1.24 -18.36 1.01
N ILE A 57 -0.88 -17.11 1.33
CA ILE A 57 0.25 -16.78 2.21
C ILE A 57 0.06 -17.46 3.56
N ASN A 58 -1.06 -17.24 4.24
CA ASN A 58 -1.33 -17.80 5.56
C ASN A 58 -1.35 -19.32 5.58
N HIS A 59 -1.90 -19.95 4.54
CA HIS A 59 -1.92 -21.41 4.41
C HIS A 59 -0.50 -21.98 4.30
N LEU A 60 0.31 -21.41 3.40
CA LEU A 60 1.68 -21.88 3.17
C LEU A 60 2.59 -21.64 4.37
N ILE A 61 2.39 -20.52 5.07
CA ILE A 61 3.05 -20.22 6.34
C ILE A 61 2.79 -21.34 7.37
N ALA A 62 1.52 -21.69 7.55
CA ALA A 62 1.12 -22.68 8.53
C ALA A 62 1.56 -24.10 8.13
N SER A 63 1.53 -24.42 6.84
CA SER A 63 1.87 -25.76 6.34
C SER A 63 3.36 -26.00 6.19
N GLU A 64 4.16 -24.97 5.90
CA GLU A 64 5.60 -25.10 5.59
C GLU A 64 6.51 -24.53 6.70
N ASN A 65 5.97 -24.17 7.87
CA ASN A 65 6.72 -23.61 9.01
C ASN A 65 7.69 -22.50 8.60
N PHE A 66 7.20 -21.56 7.79
CA PHE A 66 8.04 -20.43 7.37
C PHE A 66 8.34 -19.52 8.56
N ASP A 67 9.63 -19.17 8.70
CA ASP A 67 10.06 -18.11 9.61
C ASP A 67 9.65 -16.76 9.02
N ILE A 68 8.61 -16.15 9.60
CA ILE A 68 8.09 -14.86 9.14
C ILE A 68 8.50 -13.79 10.13
N SER A 69 9.31 -12.89 9.63
CA SER A 69 9.46 -11.58 10.25
C SER A 69 8.35 -10.67 9.75
N LEU A 70 7.39 -10.35 10.63
CA LEU A 70 6.40 -9.31 10.34
C LEU A 70 7.14 -7.97 10.22
N ALA A 71 7.30 -7.48 8.99
CA ALA A 71 7.84 -6.16 8.68
C ALA A 71 6.78 -5.06 8.85
N ASN A 72 5.79 -5.24 9.74
CA ASN A 72 4.67 -4.33 9.94
C ASN A 72 5.10 -2.91 10.33
N GLN A 73 6.30 -2.75 10.88
CA GLN A 73 6.90 -1.45 11.20
C GLN A 73 7.60 -0.78 10.01
N LEU A 74 7.86 -1.52 8.92
CA LEU A 74 8.54 -1.04 7.72
C LEU A 74 7.57 -0.69 6.58
N LEU A 75 6.42 -1.37 6.50
CA LEU A 75 5.45 -1.25 5.42
C LEU A 75 4.08 -0.77 5.94
N ASP A 76 3.42 0.08 5.15
CA ASP A 76 2.05 0.57 5.38
C ASP A 76 1.85 1.40 6.67
N GLN A 77 2.87 2.15 7.08
CA GLN A 77 2.77 2.98 8.27
C GLN A 77 1.88 4.20 8.01
N GLY A 78 0.75 4.29 8.73
CA GLY A 78 -0.11 5.47 8.70
C GLY A 78 0.63 6.75 9.07
N VAL A 79 0.49 7.82 8.26
CA VAL A 79 1.07 9.15 8.55
C VAL A 79 0.53 9.82 9.81
N THR A 80 -0.57 9.28 10.34
CA THR A 80 -1.24 9.72 11.57
C THR A 80 -0.74 8.98 12.81
N SER A 81 0.16 8.02 12.64
CA SER A 81 0.69 7.22 13.74
C SER A 81 1.42 8.11 14.74
N LYS A 82 1.04 7.96 16.01
CA LYS A 82 1.71 8.60 17.15
C LYS A 82 2.94 7.83 17.61
N ASP A 83 3.26 6.71 16.95
CA ASP A 83 4.48 5.97 17.21
C ASP A 83 5.68 6.87 16.88
N LYS A 84 6.32 7.36 17.94
CA LYS A 84 7.47 8.27 17.89
C LYS A 84 8.74 7.62 17.36
N THR A 85 8.66 6.39 16.85
CA THR A 85 9.79 5.80 16.15
C THR A 85 10.19 6.72 15.00
N ASP A 86 11.42 7.19 15.07
CA ASP A 86 12.03 8.15 14.16
C ASP A 86 12.12 7.51 12.76
N ILE A 87 11.53 8.16 11.74
CA ILE A 87 11.65 7.65 10.35
C ILE A 87 13.12 7.49 9.96
N SER A 88 14.00 8.35 10.47
CA SER A 88 15.44 8.28 10.16
C SER A 88 16.15 7.09 10.81
N LYS A 89 15.58 6.48 11.86
CA LYS A 89 16.19 5.33 12.57
C LYS A 89 15.65 3.99 12.12
N ASN A 90 14.41 3.94 11.63
CA ASN A 90 13.71 2.68 11.41
C ASN A 90 13.56 2.30 9.94
N TYR A 91 14.24 2.97 9.00
CA TYR A 91 14.24 2.64 7.57
C TYR A 91 12.83 2.35 7.01
N ARG A 92 11.83 3.16 7.41
CA ARG A 92 10.44 2.93 6.97
C ARG A 92 10.35 3.08 5.45
N LEU A 93 9.89 2.04 4.78
CA LEU A 93 9.89 1.94 3.32
C LEU A 93 8.59 2.46 2.69
N HIS A 94 7.46 2.41 3.42
CA HIS A 94 6.16 2.77 2.87
C HIS A 94 5.27 3.50 3.87
N LEU A 95 4.80 4.70 3.50
CA LEU A 95 3.88 5.53 4.29
C LEU A 95 2.47 5.48 3.70
N HIS A 96 1.46 5.36 4.56
CA HIS A 96 0.05 5.36 4.19
C HIS A 96 -0.62 6.68 4.60
N CYS A 97 -1.09 7.43 3.61
CA CYS A 97 -1.98 8.58 3.82
C CYS A 97 -3.46 8.16 3.72
N TRP A 98 -4.09 7.89 4.88
CA TRP A 98 -5.52 7.61 4.97
C TRP A 98 -6.35 8.80 4.46
N HIS A 99 -7.65 8.60 4.25
CA HIS A 99 -8.54 9.60 3.67
C HIS A 99 -8.83 10.81 4.58
N GLY A 100 -8.32 10.80 5.82
CA GLY A 100 -8.55 11.84 6.82
C GLY A 100 -7.74 13.13 6.61
N SER A 101 -7.95 14.09 7.51
CA SER A 101 -7.44 15.45 7.41
C SER A 101 -6.24 15.78 8.31
N ASP A 102 -5.69 14.84 9.09
CA ASP A 102 -4.62 15.14 10.05
C ASP A 102 -3.54 14.06 10.13
N PRO A 103 -2.25 14.38 10.31
CA PRO A 103 -1.61 15.72 10.22
C PRO A 103 -1.20 16.08 8.78
N PHE A 104 -1.25 15.11 7.86
CA PHE A 104 -1.05 15.31 6.42
C PHE A 104 -2.16 14.59 5.65
N SER A 105 -2.72 15.27 4.64
CA SER A 105 -3.75 14.70 3.77
C SER A 105 -3.43 14.95 2.30
N LYS A 106 -3.41 13.86 1.51
CA LYS A 106 -3.21 13.92 0.05
C LYS A 106 -4.29 14.75 -0.67
N PHE A 107 -5.51 14.76 -0.13
CA PHE A 107 -6.62 15.52 -0.69
C PHE A 107 -6.46 17.02 -0.42
N GLU A 108 -6.09 17.37 0.81
CA GLU A 108 -5.79 18.76 1.20
C GLU A 108 -4.58 19.33 0.45
N PHE A 109 -3.55 18.49 0.23
CA PHE A 109 -2.40 18.86 -0.59
C PHE A 109 -2.83 19.17 -2.04
N LYS A 110 -3.66 18.31 -2.62
CA LYS A 110 -4.24 18.53 -3.96
C LYS A 110 -5.11 19.79 -4.01
N ALA A 111 -5.85 20.08 -2.94
CA ALA A 111 -6.66 21.29 -2.79
C ALA A 111 -5.83 22.57 -2.52
N GLY A 112 -4.51 22.44 -2.33
CA GLY A 112 -3.61 23.58 -2.14
C GLY A 112 -3.54 24.12 -0.71
N LYS A 113 -4.11 23.44 0.29
CA LYS A 113 -4.10 23.88 1.70
C LYS A 113 -2.70 24.18 2.23
N TYR A 114 -1.70 23.44 1.77
CA TYR A 114 -0.30 23.55 2.22
C TYR A 114 0.57 24.49 1.36
N ASN A 115 0.00 25.24 0.42
CA ASN A 115 0.80 26.09 -0.49
C ASN A 115 1.61 27.20 0.22
N LYS A 116 1.20 27.57 1.43
CA LYS A 116 1.88 28.59 2.27
C LYS A 116 2.76 27.96 3.37
N THR A 117 2.87 26.64 3.40
CA THR A 117 3.71 25.95 4.38
C THR A 117 5.16 26.03 3.93
N GLU A 118 6.01 26.64 4.75
CA GLU A 118 7.44 26.79 4.48
C GLU A 118 8.18 25.48 4.80
N LEU A 119 9.04 25.01 3.90
CA LEU A 119 9.82 23.78 4.11
C LEU A 119 10.71 23.85 5.37
N SER A 120 11.18 25.04 5.72
CA SER A 120 12.02 25.27 6.91
C SER A 120 11.29 24.93 8.22
N THR A 121 9.95 25.05 8.27
CA THR A 121 9.17 24.69 9.46
C THR A 121 9.11 23.18 9.69
N LEU A 122 9.49 22.38 8.70
CA LEU A 122 9.50 20.91 8.74
C LEU A 122 10.91 20.33 8.95
N ALA A 123 11.94 21.17 9.07
CA ALA A 123 13.33 20.72 9.11
C ALA A 123 13.65 19.82 10.32
N SER A 124 13.04 20.10 11.47
CA SER A 124 13.20 19.34 12.71
C SER A 124 12.09 18.31 12.95
N ASP A 125 11.10 18.22 12.06
CA ASP A 125 9.98 17.28 12.20
C ASP A 125 10.37 15.89 11.69
N THR A 126 10.52 14.94 12.62
CA THR A 126 10.85 13.54 12.35
C THR A 126 9.61 12.64 12.27
N SER A 127 8.41 13.21 12.36
CA SER A 127 7.15 12.47 12.29
C SER A 127 6.82 12.00 10.87
N ALA A 128 6.05 10.91 10.77
CA ALA A 128 5.56 10.37 9.50
C ALA A 128 4.81 11.41 8.68
N SER A 129 3.98 12.23 9.34
CA SER A 129 3.29 13.35 8.73
C SER A 129 4.22 14.47 8.24
N GLY A 130 5.23 14.84 9.04
CA GLY A 130 6.19 15.88 8.67
C GLY A 130 7.00 15.49 7.45
N TYR A 131 7.46 14.24 7.41
CA TYR A 131 8.15 13.69 6.24
C TYR A 131 7.25 13.62 5.01
N ALA A 132 6.00 13.14 5.13
CA ALA A 132 5.05 13.12 4.03
C ALA A 132 4.74 14.52 3.50
N MET A 133 4.55 15.50 4.39
CA MET A 133 4.38 16.91 4.04
C MET A 133 5.61 17.45 3.30
N ARG A 134 6.81 17.20 3.81
CA ARG A 134 8.07 17.64 3.18
C ARG A 134 8.20 17.06 1.78
N MET A 135 7.99 15.76 1.60
CA MET A 135 8.01 15.10 0.29
C MET A 135 7.00 15.73 -0.68
N ALA A 136 5.78 15.98 -0.21
CA ALA A 136 4.74 16.59 -1.03
C ALA A 136 5.10 18.02 -1.47
N LEU A 137 5.64 18.84 -0.56
CA LEU A 137 6.06 20.21 -0.88
C LEU A 137 7.30 20.23 -1.78
N GLU A 138 8.30 19.38 -1.53
CA GLU A 138 9.47 19.22 -2.40
C GLU A 138 9.08 18.80 -3.82
N SER A 139 8.04 17.97 -3.97
CA SER A 139 7.54 17.56 -5.29
C SER A 139 7.04 18.73 -6.14
N LYS A 140 6.63 19.85 -5.52
CA LYS A 140 6.23 21.07 -6.23
C LYS A 140 7.42 21.92 -6.68
N LEU A 141 8.61 21.71 -6.09
CA LEU A 141 9.81 22.46 -6.40
C LEU A 141 10.61 21.86 -7.56
N MET A 142 10.30 20.63 -7.97
CA MET A 142 11.00 19.94 -9.05
C MET A 142 10.11 19.87 -10.29
N THR A 143 10.67 20.28 -11.42
CA THR A 143 10.12 19.94 -12.72
C THR A 143 10.24 18.44 -12.98
N LEU A 144 9.43 17.91 -13.90
CA LEU A 144 9.49 16.51 -14.30
C LEU A 144 10.90 16.08 -14.75
N GLU A 145 11.62 16.96 -15.47
CA GLU A 145 12.99 16.70 -15.93
C GLU A 145 13.99 16.64 -14.77
N GLN A 146 13.86 17.55 -13.78
CA GLN A 146 14.70 17.52 -12.58
C GLN A 146 14.46 16.26 -11.75
N LEU A 147 13.21 15.83 -11.61
CA LEU A 147 12.86 14.59 -10.92
C LEU A 147 13.45 13.37 -11.64
N LYS A 148 13.27 13.29 -12.96
CA LYS A 148 13.81 12.19 -13.79
C LYS A 148 15.33 12.11 -13.69
N HIS A 149 16.03 13.24 -13.81
CA HIS A 149 17.49 13.30 -13.67
C HIS A 149 17.95 12.85 -12.28
N LYS A 150 17.24 13.27 -11.22
CA LYS A 150 17.56 12.88 -9.84
C LYS A 150 17.38 11.37 -9.64
N LEU A 151 16.26 10.79 -10.10
CA LEU A 151 15.99 9.35 -9.95
C LEU A 151 17.00 8.46 -10.69
N LEU A 152 17.44 8.86 -11.88
CA LEU A 152 18.40 8.08 -12.67
C LEU A 152 19.84 8.14 -12.13
N ASN A 153 20.19 9.21 -11.42
CA ASN A 153 21.55 9.44 -10.92
C ASN A 153 21.75 9.04 -9.45
N ILE A 154 20.69 8.71 -8.71
CA ILE A 154 20.79 8.12 -7.36
C ILE A 154 21.30 6.66 -7.42
N THR A 155 21.23 6.02 -8.59
CA THR A 155 21.64 4.63 -8.82
C THR A 155 23.07 4.44 -9.36
N LYS A 156 23.91 5.49 -9.34
CA LYS A 156 25.36 5.40 -9.63
C LYS A 156 26.16 5.80 -8.40
#